data_AF-A0A8J3VYP0-F1
#
_entry.id   AF-A0A8J3VYP0-F1
#
_cell.length_a   1.000
_cell.length_b   1.000
_cell.length_c   1.000
_cell.angle_alpha   90.00
_cell.angle_beta   90.00
_cell.angle_gamma   90.00
#
_symmetry.space_group_name_H-M   'P 1'
#
loop_
_entity.id
_entity.type
_entity.pdbx_description
1 polymer ?
#
loop_
_entity_poly.entity_id
_entity_poly.type
_entity_poly.pdbx_seq_one_letter_code
_entity_poly.pdbx_strand_id
1 'polypeptide(L)'
;MIGPLSGEILGRPGLEAGERRAEAIQCILAGTTIAEVRTALGLDAADERAVADHVRKASPWMAVVTLDPGDPDDWGDCPGISPHPGPPLPGRTELFWCGEVPGLGRVVEHTCLCIMTEYELLSYGGTYRIRRTTIPRAGVPTVSFTGGWRRPEAYEWWFRLLTGQAR
;
A
#
# COMPACT_ATOMS: atom_id res chain seq x y z
N MET A 1 -2.16 -2.13 -23.64
CA MET A 1 -1.19 -3.25 -23.63
C MET A 1 0.16 -2.68 -23.23
N ILE A 2 0.54 -2.85 -21.96
CA ILE A 2 1.90 -2.52 -21.47
C ILE A 2 2.57 -3.88 -21.30
N GLY A 3 3.56 -4.17 -22.16
CA GLY A 3 4.28 -5.44 -22.13
C GLY A 3 5.15 -5.56 -20.88
N PRO A 4 5.50 -6.78 -20.44
CA PRO A 4 6.44 -6.96 -19.34
C PRO A 4 7.83 -6.47 -19.79
N LEU A 5 8.42 -5.54 -19.06
CA LEU A 5 9.86 -5.25 -19.11
C LEU A 5 10.60 -6.43 -18.47
N SER A 6 10.60 -7.58 -19.17
CA SER A 6 11.48 -8.70 -18.90
C SER A 6 12.65 -8.58 -19.88
N GLY A 7 13.77 -8.05 -19.41
CA GLY A 7 14.99 -8.01 -20.21
C GLY A 7 16.08 -7.17 -19.55
N GLU A 8 17.09 -7.85 -19.03
CA GLU A 8 18.42 -7.31 -18.68
C GLU A 8 18.52 -6.35 -17.49
N ILE A 9 18.23 -6.84 -16.28
CA ILE A 9 19.09 -6.51 -15.14
C ILE A 9 20.27 -7.49 -15.19
N LEU A 10 21.14 -7.32 -16.18
CA LEU A 10 22.44 -7.97 -16.18
C LEU A 10 23.28 -7.23 -15.16
N GLY A 11 23.33 -7.76 -13.93
CA GLY A 11 24.22 -7.26 -12.89
C GLY A 11 25.63 -7.14 -13.47
N ARG A 12 26.10 -5.90 -13.65
CA ARG A 12 27.48 -5.63 -14.07
C ARG A 12 28.38 -5.89 -12.87
N PRO A 13 29.19 -6.97 -12.86
CA PRO A 13 30.10 -7.19 -11.75
C PRO A 13 31.15 -6.07 -11.77
N GLY A 14 31.26 -5.31 -10.66
CA GLY A 14 32.29 -4.29 -10.46
C GLY A 14 31.83 -2.84 -10.35
N LEU A 15 30.53 -2.57 -10.18
CA LEU A 15 30.06 -1.20 -9.92
C LEU A 15 30.52 -0.71 -8.54
N GLU A 16 31.05 0.50 -8.52
CA GLU A 16 31.39 1.21 -7.29
C GLU A 16 30.13 1.43 -6.44
N ALA A 17 30.27 1.53 -5.12
CA ALA A 17 29.11 1.66 -4.21
C ALA A 17 28.19 2.84 -4.57
N GLY A 18 28.77 3.95 -5.07
CA GLY A 18 28.00 5.10 -5.54
C GLY A 18 27.14 4.81 -6.78
N GLU A 19 27.66 4.02 -7.71
CA GLU A 19 26.96 3.66 -8.95
C GLU A 19 25.81 2.69 -8.67
N ARG A 20 26.04 1.70 -7.79
CA ARG A 20 24.99 0.77 -7.33
C ARG A 20 23.82 1.49 -6.68
N ARG A 21 24.08 2.53 -5.89
CA ARG A 21 23.02 3.36 -5.28
C ARG A 21 22.23 4.16 -6.32
N ALA A 22 22.91 4.77 -7.29
CA ALA A 22 22.25 5.55 -8.33
C ALA A 22 21.35 4.67 -9.22
N GLU A 23 21.83 3.49 -9.60
CA GLU A 23 21.06 2.50 -10.36
C GLU A 23 19.88 1.98 -9.56
N ALA A 24 20.08 1.66 -8.27
CA ALA A 24 19.01 1.25 -7.36
C ALA A 24 17.86 2.27 -7.29
N ILE A 25 18.19 3.56 -7.19
CA ILE A 25 17.20 4.65 -7.16
C ILE A 25 16.39 4.67 -8.46
N GLN A 26 17.04 4.56 -9.63
CA GLN A 26 16.35 4.55 -10.92
C GLN A 26 15.42 3.34 -11.06
N CYS A 27 15.87 2.15 -10.67
CA CYS A 27 15.04 0.95 -10.69
C CYS A 27 13.79 1.09 -9.81
N ILE A 28 13.94 1.68 -8.62
CA ILE A 28 12.83 1.90 -7.69
C ILE A 28 11.85 2.93 -8.27
N LEU A 29 12.34 4.06 -8.79
CA LEU A 29 11.50 5.07 -9.44
C LEU A 29 10.76 4.53 -10.67
N ALA A 30 11.32 3.52 -11.34
CA ALA A 30 10.68 2.79 -12.44
C ALA A 30 9.67 1.71 -11.98
N GLY A 31 9.47 1.52 -10.67
CA GLY A 31 8.49 0.61 -10.09
C GLY A 31 9.03 -0.74 -9.61
N THR A 32 10.35 -0.91 -9.54
CA THR A 32 10.99 -2.13 -9.00
C THR A 32 11.01 -2.10 -7.48
N THR A 33 10.84 -3.24 -6.80
CA THR A 33 10.88 -3.27 -5.34
C THR A 33 12.31 -3.21 -4.79
N ILE A 34 12.50 -2.67 -3.58
CA ILE A 34 13.83 -2.59 -2.97
C ILE A 34 14.45 -3.96 -2.69
N ALA A 35 13.62 -4.99 -2.44
CA ALA A 35 14.10 -6.36 -2.23
C ALA A 35 14.67 -6.98 -3.52
N GLU A 36 14.04 -6.73 -4.66
CA GLU A 36 14.53 -7.16 -5.97
C GLU A 36 15.84 -6.45 -6.31
N VAL A 37 15.89 -5.13 -6.09
CA VAL A 37 17.08 -4.30 -6.33
C VAL A 37 18.24 -4.72 -5.41
N ARG A 38 17.98 -5.00 -4.12
CA ARG A 38 18.98 -5.50 -3.17
C ARG A 38 19.61 -6.79 -3.67
N THR A 39 18.78 -7.73 -4.11
CA THR A 39 19.23 -9.03 -4.61
C THR A 39 20.03 -8.88 -5.91
N ALA A 40 19.58 -8.02 -6.82
CA ALA A 40 20.20 -7.83 -8.13
C ALA A 40 21.53 -7.03 -8.07
N LEU A 41 21.62 -6.03 -7.20
CA LEU A 41 22.78 -5.13 -7.11
C LEU A 41 23.71 -5.45 -5.93
N GLY A 42 23.37 -6.45 -5.11
CA GLY A 42 24.14 -6.82 -3.93
C GLY A 42 24.28 -5.66 -2.95
N LEU A 43 23.17 -4.97 -2.66
CA LEU A 43 23.17 -3.86 -1.70
C LEU A 43 23.32 -4.41 -0.28
N ASP A 44 24.19 -3.78 0.51
CA ASP A 44 24.22 -4.01 1.95
C ASP A 44 23.16 -3.16 2.68
N ALA A 45 23.01 -3.35 3.99
CA ALA A 45 22.02 -2.63 4.79
C ALA A 45 22.25 -1.10 4.85
N ALA A 46 23.49 -0.65 4.68
CA ALA A 46 23.82 0.78 4.67
C ALA A 46 23.46 1.41 3.33
N ASP A 47 23.73 0.72 2.23
CA ASP A 47 23.32 1.10 0.88
C ASP A 47 21.80 1.12 0.75
N GLU A 48 21.11 0.09 1.25
CA GLU A 48 19.65 0.00 1.25
C GLU A 48 19.02 1.21 1.97
N ARG A 49 19.52 1.55 3.16
CA ARG A 49 19.05 2.71 3.93
C ARG A 49 19.29 4.03 3.20
N ALA A 50 20.47 4.21 2.59
CA ALA A 50 20.80 5.40 1.82
C ALA A 50 19.91 5.58 0.57
N VAL A 51 19.62 4.48 -0.14
CA VAL A 51 18.70 4.47 -1.29
C VAL A 51 17.27 4.80 -0.84
N ALA A 52 16.78 4.17 0.22
CA ALA A 52 15.44 4.43 0.76
C ALA A 52 15.27 5.89 1.21
N ASP A 53 16.25 6.45 1.91
CA ASP A 53 16.24 7.85 2.33
C ASP A 53 16.26 8.82 1.14
N HIS A 54 17.01 8.50 0.09
CA HIS A 54 17.03 9.30 -1.14
C HIS A 54 15.67 9.27 -1.84
N VAL A 55 15.09 8.09 -2.06
CA VAL A 55 13.79 7.96 -2.71
C VAL A 55 12.70 8.66 -1.88
N ARG A 56 12.73 8.54 -0.55
CA ARG A 56 11.80 9.25 0.36
C ARG A 56 11.91 10.77 0.21
N LYS A 57 13.13 11.32 0.09
CA LYS A 57 13.34 12.76 -0.15
C LYS A 57 12.91 13.21 -1.54
N ALA A 58 13.24 12.44 -2.57
CA ALA A 58 12.99 12.79 -3.98
C ALA A 58 11.53 12.56 -4.39
N SER A 59 10.83 11.62 -3.76
CA SER A 59 9.46 11.25 -4.08
C SER A 59 8.73 10.87 -2.78
N PRO A 60 8.29 11.85 -1.98
CA PRO A 60 7.64 11.60 -0.68
C PRO A 60 6.37 10.74 -0.76
N TRP A 61 5.72 10.74 -1.92
CA TRP A 61 4.53 9.94 -2.23
C TRP A 61 4.87 8.50 -2.65
N MET A 62 6.12 8.23 -3.08
CA MET A 62 6.68 6.90 -3.21
C MET A 62 7.39 6.52 -1.92
N ALA A 63 6.64 6.43 -0.82
CA ALA A 63 7.20 5.87 0.41
C ALA A 63 7.64 4.43 0.09
N VAL A 64 8.93 4.27 -0.22
CA VAL A 64 9.61 2.98 -0.22
C VAL A 64 9.51 2.52 1.21
N VAL A 65 8.48 1.72 1.47
CA VAL A 65 8.39 0.97 2.70
C VAL A 65 9.48 -0.08 2.54
N THR A 66 10.70 0.24 2.98
CA THR A 66 11.60 -0.79 3.49
C THR A 66 10.87 -1.40 4.68
N LEU A 67 9.99 -2.35 4.38
CA LEU A 67 9.44 -3.26 5.37
C LEU A 67 10.66 -4.02 5.87
N ASP A 68 11.25 -3.56 6.96
CA ASP A 68 12.01 -4.46 7.81
C ASP A 68 10.98 -5.51 8.27
N PRO A 69 11.09 -6.78 7.84
CA PRO A 69 10.09 -7.79 8.19
C PRO A 69 10.16 -8.19 9.67
N GLY A 70 10.98 -7.50 10.49
CA GLY A 70 11.30 -7.85 11.86
C GLY A 70 10.31 -7.43 12.94
N ASP A 71 9.43 -6.43 12.70
CA ASP A 71 8.45 -6.03 13.71
C ASP A 71 7.10 -5.65 13.08
N PRO A 72 6.06 -6.49 13.19
CA PRO A 72 4.73 -6.17 12.69
C PRO A 72 4.06 -5.03 13.47
N ASP A 73 4.67 -4.53 14.55
CA ASP A 73 4.16 -3.45 15.40
C ASP A 73 4.96 -2.12 15.28
N ASP A 74 6.10 -2.07 14.57
CA ASP A 74 6.90 -0.84 14.35
C ASP A 74 6.46 -0.05 13.11
N TRP A 75 5.13 0.12 12.94
CA TRP A 75 4.57 1.09 11.99
C TRP A 75 4.67 2.48 12.62
N GLY A 76 5.89 3.03 12.61
CA GLY A 76 6.32 4.22 13.35
C GLY A 76 5.24 5.26 13.67
N ASP A 77 5.16 5.67 14.94
CA ASP A 77 4.34 6.76 15.49
C ASP A 77 3.03 7.06 14.72
N CYS A 78 2.13 6.07 14.50
CA CYS A 78 0.76 6.43 14.12
C CYS A 78 0.17 7.25 15.29
N PRO A 79 -0.39 8.45 15.04
CA PRO A 79 -0.85 9.35 16.09
C PRO A 79 -2.09 8.84 16.85
N GLY A 80 -2.59 7.64 16.54
CA GLY A 80 -3.73 7.02 17.22
C GLY A 80 -5.06 7.74 17.03
N ILE A 81 -5.16 8.68 16.09
CA ILE A 81 -6.35 9.52 15.87
C ILE A 81 -7.49 8.71 15.23
N SER A 82 -7.15 7.74 14.36
CA SER A 82 -8.10 6.94 13.60
C SER A 82 -7.83 5.45 13.81
N PRO A 83 -8.86 4.59 13.76
CA PRO A 83 -8.70 3.16 14.04
C PRO A 83 -7.81 2.49 12.99
N HIS A 84 -7.00 1.52 13.44
CA HIS A 84 -6.32 0.61 12.54
C HIS A 84 -7.30 -0.52 12.16
N PRO A 85 -7.38 -0.92 10.89
CA PRO A 85 -8.11 -2.13 10.56
C PRO A 85 -7.32 -3.32 11.09
N GLY A 86 -8.01 -4.19 11.83
CA GLY A 86 -7.43 -5.41 12.35
C GLY A 86 -6.91 -6.34 11.24
N PRO A 87 -5.98 -7.24 11.59
CA PRO A 87 -5.54 -8.28 10.66
C PRO A 87 -6.73 -9.17 10.26
N PRO A 88 -6.80 -9.64 9.00
CA PRO A 88 -7.90 -10.51 8.57
C PRO A 88 -7.95 -11.79 9.39
N LEU A 89 -9.11 -12.09 9.99
CA LEU A 89 -9.32 -13.29 10.79
C LEU A 89 -9.61 -14.53 9.93
N PRO A 90 -9.36 -15.75 10.45
CA PRO A 90 -9.85 -16.98 9.84
C PRO A 90 -11.38 -16.98 9.72
N GLY A 91 -11.92 -17.46 8.59
CA GLY A 91 -13.37 -17.49 8.35
C GLY A 91 -14.01 -16.13 8.11
N ARG A 92 -13.20 -15.08 7.87
CA ARG A 92 -13.69 -13.75 7.49
C ARG A 92 -14.63 -13.81 6.28
N THR A 93 -15.55 -12.85 6.22
CA THR A 93 -16.39 -12.66 5.05
C THR A 93 -15.62 -11.88 3.97
N GLU A 94 -15.62 -12.39 2.75
CA GLU A 94 -15.07 -11.63 1.60
C GLU A 94 -16.07 -10.58 1.16
N LEU A 95 -15.61 -9.33 1.10
CA LEU A 95 -16.35 -8.23 0.51
C LEU A 95 -16.16 -8.22 -1.00
N PHE A 96 -17.23 -7.95 -1.72
CA PHE A 96 -17.15 -7.73 -3.15
C PHE A 96 -16.63 -6.31 -3.42
N TRP A 97 -15.51 -6.21 -4.12
CA TRP A 97 -14.85 -4.97 -4.49
C TRP A 97 -14.98 -4.68 -5.98
N CYS A 98 -15.45 -3.49 -6.34
CA CYS A 98 -15.53 -3.01 -7.73
C CYS A 98 -14.67 -1.75 -7.94
N GLY A 99 -14.18 -1.54 -9.17
CA GLY A 99 -13.43 -0.34 -9.55
C GLY A 99 -14.30 0.85 -9.96
N GLU A 100 -15.62 0.69 -9.96
CA GLU A 100 -16.55 1.74 -10.40
C GLU A 100 -16.65 2.85 -9.36
N VAL A 101 -16.43 4.09 -9.80
CA VAL A 101 -16.52 5.28 -8.94
C VAL A 101 -17.99 5.75 -8.90
N PRO A 102 -18.68 5.67 -7.76
CA PRO A 102 -20.12 5.94 -7.67
C PRO A 102 -20.49 7.44 -7.67
N GLY A 103 -19.52 8.35 -7.90
CA GLY A 103 -19.68 9.80 -7.87
C GLY A 103 -19.02 10.46 -6.65
N LEU A 104 -19.42 11.70 -6.34
CA LEU A 104 -18.94 12.44 -5.17
C LEU A 104 -19.69 12.00 -3.91
N GLY A 105 -18.96 11.46 -2.94
CA GLY A 105 -19.48 11.03 -1.64
C GLY A 105 -18.76 11.76 -0.51
N ARG A 106 -19.41 11.85 0.66
CA ARG A 106 -18.81 12.43 1.86
C ARG A 106 -18.21 11.31 2.71
N VAL A 107 -16.94 11.43 3.07
CA VAL A 107 -16.30 10.55 4.06
C VAL A 107 -16.94 10.80 5.43
N VAL A 108 -17.40 9.73 6.07
CA VAL A 108 -18.02 9.77 7.41
C VAL A 108 -17.20 9.05 8.46
N GLU A 109 -16.38 8.06 8.06
CA GLU A 109 -15.39 7.37 8.90
C GLU A 109 -14.16 7.03 8.06
N HIS A 110 -13.01 6.85 8.68
CA HIS A 110 -11.76 6.46 8.01
C HIS A 110 -10.81 5.72 8.97
N THR A 111 -9.85 4.97 8.42
CA THR A 111 -8.78 4.30 9.19
C THR A 111 -7.49 5.13 9.26
N CYS A 112 -6.54 4.78 10.14
CA CYS A 112 -5.18 5.37 10.11
C CYS A 112 -4.53 5.11 8.74
N LEU A 113 -3.73 6.07 8.27
CA LEU A 113 -2.97 6.04 7.02
C LEU A 113 -1.58 5.40 7.16
N CYS A 114 -1.24 4.89 8.34
CA CYS A 114 0.07 4.32 8.64
C CYS A 114 0.31 2.94 7.99
N ILE A 115 -0.73 2.30 7.47
CA ILE A 115 -0.65 0.98 6.84
C ILE A 115 -0.81 1.04 5.32
N MET A 116 -0.45 -0.05 4.65
CA MET A 116 -0.53 -0.22 3.19
C MET A 116 -1.94 -0.11 2.60
N THR A 117 -2.98 -0.12 3.42
CA THR A 117 -4.38 -0.12 2.98
C THR A 117 -5.20 0.81 3.86
N GLU A 118 -5.70 1.89 3.28
CA GLU A 118 -6.65 2.77 3.91
C GLU A 118 -8.07 2.35 3.55
N TYR A 119 -8.98 2.45 4.53
CA TYR A 119 -10.40 2.31 4.32
C TYR A 119 -11.12 3.57 4.74
N GLU A 120 -12.14 3.94 3.96
CA GLU A 120 -13.04 5.05 4.28
C GLU A 120 -14.48 4.60 4.11
N LEU A 121 -15.35 4.97 5.04
CA LEU A 121 -16.79 4.83 4.89
C LEU A 121 -17.34 6.12 4.28
N LEU A 122 -18.05 6.00 3.16
CA LEU A 122 -18.59 7.14 2.41
C LEU A 122 -20.12 7.10 2.41
N SER A 123 -20.73 8.29 2.44
CA SER A 123 -22.16 8.51 2.28
C SER A 123 -22.46 9.17 0.93
N TYR A 124 -23.41 8.57 0.21
CA TYR A 124 -23.88 8.92 -1.13
C TYR A 124 -25.41 8.99 -1.15
N GLY A 125 -25.98 10.18 -0.93
CA GLY A 125 -27.43 10.38 -1.08
C GLY A 125 -28.31 9.38 -0.30
N GLY A 126 -27.87 8.95 0.89
CA GLY A 126 -28.58 7.96 1.72
C GLY A 126 -28.10 6.51 1.61
N THR A 127 -27.20 6.22 0.65
CA THR A 127 -26.50 4.93 0.53
C THR A 127 -25.07 5.06 1.04
N TYR A 128 -24.50 3.99 1.59
CA TYR A 128 -23.15 3.96 2.13
C TYR A 128 -22.30 2.91 1.42
N ARG A 129 -21.01 3.19 1.28
CA ARG A 129 -20.01 2.29 0.66
C ARG A 129 -18.69 2.43 1.37
N ILE A 130 -17.86 1.39 1.31
CA ILE A 130 -16.47 1.45 1.78
C ILE A 130 -15.56 1.66 0.57
N ARG A 131 -14.72 2.68 0.60
CA ARG A 131 -13.57 2.84 -0.31
C ARG A 131 -12.38 2.16 0.32
N ARG A 132 -11.65 1.40 -0.48
CA ARG A 132 -10.35 0.84 -0.14
C ARG A 132 -9.31 1.48 -1.06
N THR A 133 -8.34 2.13 -0.46
CA THR A 133 -7.16 2.68 -1.13
C THR A 133 -5.96 1.84 -0.74
N THR A 134 -5.24 1.31 -1.72
CA THR A 134 -4.02 0.51 -1.49
C THR A 134 -2.84 1.13 -2.20
N ILE A 135 -1.63 0.89 -1.69
CA ILE A 135 -0.42 1.21 -2.44
C ILE A 135 -0.46 0.46 -3.78
N PRO A 136 -0.13 1.10 -4.92
CA PRO A 136 -0.16 0.47 -6.23
C PRO A 136 0.60 -0.87 -6.25
N ARG A 137 -0.07 -1.93 -6.72
CA ARG A 137 0.49 -3.28 -6.90
C ARG A 137 -0.01 -3.88 -8.21
N ALA A 138 0.82 -4.70 -8.85
CA ALA A 138 0.43 -5.37 -10.09
C ALA A 138 -0.84 -6.21 -9.88
N GLY A 139 -1.86 -6.00 -10.71
CA GLY A 139 -3.13 -6.74 -10.66
C GLY A 139 -4.11 -6.31 -9.55
N VAL A 140 -3.77 -5.35 -8.70
CA VAL A 140 -4.65 -4.84 -7.64
C VAL A 140 -5.03 -3.38 -7.95
N PRO A 141 -6.33 -3.05 -8.07
CA PRO A 141 -6.75 -1.67 -8.24
C PRO A 141 -6.31 -0.81 -7.05
N THR A 142 -5.61 0.30 -7.32
CA THR A 142 -5.20 1.28 -6.30
C THR A 142 -6.39 1.76 -5.47
N VAL A 143 -7.56 1.94 -6.12
CA VAL A 143 -8.80 2.32 -5.46
C VAL A 143 -9.90 1.34 -5.87
N SER A 144 -10.67 0.88 -4.89
CA SER A 144 -11.84 0.03 -5.10
C SER A 144 -12.94 0.35 -4.08
N PHE A 145 -14.18 0.01 -4.42
CA PHE A 145 -15.38 0.31 -3.62
C PHE A 145 -16.20 -0.95 -3.39
N THR A 146 -16.95 -0.98 -2.29
CA THR A 146 -17.97 -2.00 -2.08
C THR A 146 -19.30 -1.63 -2.76
N GLY A 147 -20.25 -2.57 -2.71
CA GLY A 147 -21.67 -2.31 -3.00
C GLY A 147 -22.30 -1.29 -2.04
N GLY A 148 -23.52 -0.86 -2.37
CA GLY A 148 -24.27 0.14 -1.61
C GLY A 148 -25.17 -0.47 -0.53
N TRP A 149 -25.06 0.04 0.69
CA TRP A 149 -25.88 -0.39 1.83
C TRP A 149 -26.67 0.76 2.45
N ARG A 150 -27.68 0.40 3.25
CA ARG A 150 -28.31 1.35 4.18
C ARG A 150 -27.38 1.60 5.36
N ARG A 151 -27.58 2.73 6.05
CA ARG A 151 -26.70 3.15 7.15
C ARG A 151 -26.41 2.05 8.19
N PRO A 152 -27.39 1.35 8.80
CA PRO A 152 -27.08 0.40 9.88
C PRO A 152 -26.21 -0.76 9.40
N GLU A 153 -26.52 -1.31 8.23
CA GLU A 153 -25.78 -2.39 7.60
C GLU A 153 -24.35 -1.95 7.22
N ALA A 154 -24.20 -0.73 6.71
CA ALA A 154 -22.88 -0.20 6.36
C ALA A 154 -21.95 -0.06 7.58
N TYR A 155 -22.49 0.38 8.72
CA TYR A 155 -21.73 0.46 9.97
C TYR A 155 -21.40 -0.92 10.55
N GLU A 156 -22.25 -1.91 10.35
CA GLU A 156 -21.95 -3.30 10.70
C GLU A 156 -20.77 -3.83 9.86
N TRP A 157 -20.80 -3.64 8.53
CA TRP A 157 -19.68 -4.02 7.67
C TRP A 157 -18.40 -3.27 7.99
N TRP A 158 -18.51 -1.97 8.31
CA TRP A 158 -17.39 -1.16 8.78
C TRP A 158 -16.75 -1.76 10.04
N PHE A 159 -17.55 -2.09 11.05
CA PHE A 159 -17.05 -2.71 12.27
C PHE A 159 -16.41 -4.08 12.04
N ARG A 160 -17.02 -4.92 11.18
CA ARG A 160 -16.45 -6.22 10.79
C ARG A 160 -15.11 -6.05 10.08
N LEU A 161 -14.97 -5.03 9.25
CA LEU A 161 -13.72 -4.71 8.58
C LEU A 161 -12.65 -4.28 9.60
N LEU A 162 -13.00 -3.38 10.53
CA LEU A 162 -12.08 -2.92 11.57
C LEU A 162 -11.63 -4.04 12.51
N THR A 163 -12.46 -5.06 12.72
CA THR A 163 -12.13 -6.21 13.58
C THR A 163 -11.54 -7.40 12.82
N GLY A 164 -11.29 -7.26 11.51
CA GLY A 164 -10.73 -8.32 10.68
C GLY A 164 -11.72 -9.43 10.29
N GLN A 165 -12.99 -9.31 10.66
CA GLN A 165 -14.06 -10.25 10.31
C GLN A 165 -14.55 -10.11 8.86
N ALA A 166 -14.19 -9.04 8.16
CA ALA A 166 -14.46 -8.84 6.74
C ALA A 166 -13.23 -8.28 5.99
N ARG A 167 -13.09 -8.56 4.69
CA ARG A 167 -11.95 -8.05 3.89
C ARG A 167 -12.26 -7.81 2.41
#